data_AF-A0A1G0G319-F1
#
_entry.id   AF-A0A1G0G319-F1
#
_cell.length_a   1.000
_cell.length_b   1.000
_cell.length_c   1.000
_cell.angle_alpha   90.00
_cell.angle_beta   90.00
_cell.angle_gamma   90.00
#
_symmetry.space_group_name_H-M   'P 1'
#
loop_
_entity.id
_entity.type
_entity.pdbx_description
1 polymer ?
#
loop_
_entity_poly.entity_id
_entity_poly.type
_entity_poly.pdbx_seq_one_letter_code
_entity_poly.pdbx_strand_id
1 'polypeptide(L)'
;MQCKLLLEKNRNFSPTYSKNLSNHLSMALIALERMGANLSRLNGYFEASVIKYRLNIFSISTNKIELSNWQNYLGDRKEFFTYCSFFNKELGRIGVNNLLKIYIPMLMPGVGAQAFHCIIRLAYAIDAKDNQEIVFSLAYWASTYWPIQIKSDNHSISVSIEDYLSHLSKLRDLEVVVPQGNIEDRMKSLCQQASFLEVLSNFRLLEEVNLSNISELSIRLYLVTKNFTILHAVTSCHAMRLILPFLENSNQAFIYYWNALCVAYLIEKAPTLSLPKKLEMLLIWDEIKKRRL
;
A
#
# COMPACT_ATOMS: atom_id res chain seq x y z
N MET A 1 -20.03 9.55 -10.25
CA MET A 1 -19.80 8.44 -9.31
C MET A 1 -20.89 8.50 -8.25
N GLN A 2 -21.68 7.44 -8.11
CA GLN A 2 -22.78 7.28 -7.17
C GLN A 2 -22.32 7.39 -5.71
N CYS A 3 -21.10 6.94 -5.39
CA CYS A 3 -20.57 6.97 -4.04
C CYS A 3 -19.96 8.33 -3.63
N LYS A 4 -19.97 9.37 -4.48
CA LYS A 4 -19.32 10.66 -4.20
C LYS A 4 -19.72 11.27 -2.84
N LEU A 5 -21.02 11.32 -2.55
CA LEU A 5 -21.52 11.83 -1.27
C LEU A 5 -21.07 10.96 -0.07
N LEU A 6 -20.92 9.65 -0.28
CA LEU A 6 -20.43 8.73 0.75
C LEU A 6 -18.93 8.90 0.99
N LEU A 7 -18.14 9.21 -0.05
CA LEU A 7 -16.73 9.56 0.09
C LEU A 7 -16.56 10.87 0.85
N GLU A 8 -17.38 11.89 0.54
CA GLU A 8 -17.42 13.15 1.29
C GLU A 8 -17.71 12.91 2.78
N LYS A 9 -18.72 12.09 3.10
CA LYS A 9 -19.01 11.71 4.49
C LYS A 9 -17.85 10.93 5.13
N ASN A 10 -17.22 10.01 4.40
CA ASN A 10 -16.11 9.20 4.92
C ASN A 10 -14.90 10.04 5.32
N ARG A 11 -14.66 11.17 4.64
CA ARG A 11 -13.53 12.07 4.95
C ARG A 11 -13.70 12.81 6.29
N ASN A 12 -14.87 12.75 6.91
CA ASN A 12 -15.05 13.22 8.29
C ASN A 12 -14.50 12.23 9.33
N PHE A 13 -14.23 10.98 8.94
CA PHE A 13 -13.62 9.98 9.82
C PHE A 13 -12.10 9.96 9.67
N SER A 14 -11.45 9.48 10.72
CA SER A 14 -10.03 9.14 10.70
C SER A 14 -9.69 8.18 9.54
N PRO A 15 -8.49 8.29 8.94
CA PRO A 15 -8.00 7.29 7.97
C PRO A 15 -7.71 5.93 8.64
N THR A 16 -7.76 5.85 9.97
CA THR A 16 -7.56 4.63 10.75
C THR A 16 -8.59 4.50 11.88
N TYR A 17 -8.87 3.28 12.31
CA TYR A 17 -9.67 2.96 13.50
C TYR A 17 -8.90 1.95 14.38
N SER A 18 -9.49 1.58 15.52
CA SER A 18 -8.99 0.59 16.51
C SER A 18 -7.65 -0.09 16.22
N LYS A 19 -6.62 0.17 17.04
CA LYS A 19 -5.24 -0.36 16.86
C LYS A 19 -4.62 -0.01 15.50
N ASN A 20 -4.87 1.21 15.01
CA ASN A 20 -4.33 1.76 13.77
C ASN A 20 -4.67 0.95 12.50
N LEU A 21 -5.80 0.25 12.48
CA LEU A 21 -6.29 -0.42 11.28
C LEU A 21 -6.77 0.62 10.27
N SER A 22 -6.40 0.46 9.00
CA SER A 22 -6.82 1.36 7.93
C SER A 22 -8.34 1.39 7.76
N ASN A 23 -8.92 2.59 7.62
CA ASN A 23 -10.31 2.75 7.23
C ASN A 23 -10.49 2.45 5.73
N HIS A 24 -11.09 1.29 5.44
CA HIS A 24 -11.28 0.77 4.08
C HIS A 24 -12.44 1.40 3.29
N LEU A 25 -13.27 2.25 3.91
CA LEU A 25 -14.56 2.66 3.34
C LEU A 25 -14.46 3.22 1.92
N SER A 26 -13.55 4.17 1.66
CA SER A 26 -13.48 4.78 0.32
C SER A 26 -13.05 3.79 -0.76
N MET A 27 -12.01 3.00 -0.47
CA MET A 27 -11.53 1.93 -1.35
C MET A 27 -12.66 0.94 -1.68
N ALA A 28 -13.39 0.48 -0.65
CA ALA A 28 -14.47 -0.48 -0.81
C ALA A 28 -15.68 0.10 -1.56
N LEU A 29 -16.07 1.36 -1.29
CA LEU A 29 -17.17 2.02 -1.99
C LEU A 29 -16.88 2.22 -3.47
N ILE A 30 -15.67 2.67 -3.81
CA ILE A 30 -15.24 2.84 -5.19
C ILE A 30 -15.22 1.48 -5.88
N ALA A 31 -14.63 0.45 -5.26
CA ALA A 31 -14.64 -0.91 -5.79
C ALA A 31 -16.05 -1.44 -6.02
N LEU A 32 -16.96 -1.31 -5.03
CA LEU A 32 -18.35 -1.76 -5.14
C LEU A 32 -19.08 -1.09 -6.29
N GLU A 33 -18.93 0.23 -6.45
CA GLU A 33 -19.54 0.95 -7.57
C GLU A 33 -18.98 0.48 -8.92
N ARG A 34 -17.65 0.30 -9.04
CA ARG A 34 -17.01 -0.25 -10.24
C ARG A 34 -17.49 -1.66 -10.58
N MET A 35 -17.93 -2.39 -9.57
CA MET A 35 -18.53 -3.73 -9.70
C MET A 35 -20.03 -3.71 -9.97
N GLY A 36 -20.65 -2.54 -10.15
CA GLY A 36 -22.06 -2.39 -10.49
C GLY A 36 -23.01 -2.31 -9.29
N ALA A 37 -22.50 -2.06 -8.07
CA ALA A 37 -23.36 -1.86 -6.92
C ALA A 37 -24.26 -0.62 -7.10
N ASN A 38 -25.55 -0.78 -6.80
CA ASN A 38 -26.51 0.32 -6.79
C ASN A 38 -26.39 1.17 -5.50
N LEU A 39 -27.06 2.33 -5.48
CA LEU A 39 -27.08 3.23 -4.32
C LEU A 39 -27.50 2.55 -3.02
N SER A 40 -28.49 1.65 -3.04
CA SER A 40 -28.94 0.95 -1.82
C SER A 40 -27.82 0.10 -1.23
N ARG A 41 -27.11 -0.66 -2.07
CA ARG A 41 -25.95 -1.47 -1.64
C ARG A 41 -24.80 -0.61 -1.12
N LEU A 42 -24.53 0.52 -1.76
CA LEU A 42 -23.47 1.45 -1.34
C LEU A 42 -23.79 2.09 0.02
N ASN A 43 -25.02 2.58 0.23
CA ASN A 43 -25.45 3.15 1.51
C ASN A 43 -25.44 2.08 2.62
N GLY A 44 -26.00 0.90 2.37
CA GLY A 44 -26.00 -0.19 3.34
C GLY A 44 -24.60 -0.64 3.74
N TYR A 45 -23.66 -0.70 2.78
CA TYR A 45 -22.26 -0.99 3.09
C TYR A 45 -21.60 0.11 3.93
N PHE A 46 -21.87 1.38 3.61
CA PHE A 46 -21.35 2.53 4.36
C PHE A 46 -21.82 2.48 5.82
N GLU A 47 -23.13 2.39 6.04
CA GLU A 47 -23.73 2.37 7.39
C GLU A 47 -23.23 1.19 8.22
N ALA A 48 -23.23 -0.02 7.63
CA ALA A 48 -22.74 -1.21 8.30
C ALA A 48 -21.25 -1.09 8.67
N SER A 49 -20.43 -0.49 7.81
CA SER A 49 -19.00 -0.29 8.08
C SER A 49 -18.76 0.74 9.18
N VAL A 50 -19.46 1.88 9.17
CA VAL A 50 -19.34 2.91 10.22
C VAL A 50 -19.64 2.31 11.59
N ILE A 51 -20.72 1.53 11.71
CA ILE A 51 -21.12 0.87 12.95
C ILE A 51 -20.10 -0.19 13.35
N LYS A 52 -19.77 -1.11 12.43
CA LYS A 52 -18.89 -2.26 12.69
C LYS A 52 -17.50 -1.84 13.14
N TYR A 53 -16.93 -0.81 12.50
CA TYR A 53 -15.56 -0.36 12.76
C TYR A 53 -15.47 0.78 13.78
N ARG A 54 -16.62 1.28 14.26
CA ARG A 54 -16.70 2.40 15.21
C ARG A 54 -15.84 3.58 14.77
N LEU A 55 -16.00 3.97 13.51
CA LEU A 55 -15.18 5.02 12.92
C LEU A 55 -15.38 6.32 13.68
N ASN A 56 -14.27 6.89 14.13
CA ASN A 56 -14.24 8.10 14.93
C ASN A 56 -13.65 9.27 14.14
N ILE A 57 -13.97 10.47 14.62
CA ILE A 57 -13.33 11.69 14.16
C ILE A 57 -11.96 11.75 14.84
N PHE A 58 -10.92 12.03 14.07
CA PHE A 58 -9.56 12.14 14.61
C PHE A 58 -9.36 13.50 15.30
N SER A 59 -8.42 13.59 16.24
CA SER A 59 -8.11 14.87 16.90
C SER A 59 -7.35 15.81 15.94
N ILE A 60 -7.69 17.09 15.97
CA ILE A 60 -6.99 18.13 15.19
C ILE A 60 -5.65 18.45 15.88
N SER A 61 -4.55 18.45 15.12
CA SER A 61 -3.28 19.04 15.57
C SER A 61 -3.26 20.55 15.29
N THR A 62 -2.50 21.30 16.10
CA THR A 62 -2.35 22.76 15.98
C THR A 62 -1.10 23.18 15.20
N ASN A 63 -0.28 22.23 14.75
CA ASN A 63 0.92 22.53 13.98
C ASN A 63 0.58 23.13 12.61
N LYS A 64 1.55 23.84 12.01
CA LYS A 64 1.43 24.44 10.69
C LYS A 64 2.44 23.79 9.73
N ILE A 65 1.93 22.96 8.82
CA ILE A 65 2.72 22.33 7.76
C ILE A 65 2.69 23.18 6.49
N GLU A 66 3.87 23.53 6.01
CA GLU A 66 4.15 24.36 4.85
C GLU A 66 5.22 23.72 3.96
N LEU A 67 5.41 24.28 2.76
CA LEU A 67 6.37 23.78 1.77
C LEU A 67 7.80 23.61 2.32
N SER A 68 8.21 24.49 3.23
CA SER A 68 9.56 24.50 3.80
C SER A 68 9.79 23.46 4.88
N ASN A 69 8.74 22.91 5.50
CA ASN A 69 8.86 22.08 6.70
C ASN A 69 8.06 20.77 6.67
N TRP A 70 7.27 20.51 5.62
CA TRP A 70 6.35 19.36 5.61
C TRP A 70 7.03 18.01 5.80
N GLN A 71 8.30 17.86 5.39
CA GLN A 71 9.07 16.63 5.57
C GLN A 71 9.43 16.36 7.04
N ASN A 72 9.50 17.39 7.88
CA ASN A 72 9.87 17.27 9.29
C ASN A 72 8.82 16.53 10.12
N TYR A 73 7.59 16.43 9.62
CA TYR A 73 6.45 15.82 10.29
C TYR A 73 6.08 14.45 9.71
N LEU A 74 6.88 13.93 8.77
CA LEU A 74 6.58 12.65 8.12
C LEU A 74 6.53 11.52 9.14
N GLY A 75 5.47 10.73 9.08
CA GLY A 75 5.21 9.64 10.01
C GLY A 75 4.54 10.06 11.33
N ASP A 76 4.28 11.35 11.55
CA ASP A 76 3.47 11.79 12.69
C ASP A 76 1.97 11.70 12.36
N ARG A 77 1.33 10.67 12.92
CA ARG A 77 -0.11 10.41 12.74
C ARG A 77 -0.99 11.56 13.22
N LYS A 78 -0.53 12.33 14.21
CA LYS A 78 -1.27 13.48 14.76
C LYS A 78 -1.46 14.57 13.70
N GLU A 79 -0.54 14.64 12.74
CA GLU A 79 -0.52 15.66 11.69
C GLU A 79 -1.40 15.34 10.49
N PHE A 80 -2.19 14.27 10.53
CA PHE A 80 -3.02 13.87 9.39
C PHE A 80 -3.90 15.01 8.82
N PHE A 81 -4.63 15.74 9.66
CA PHE A 81 -5.47 16.85 9.18
C PHE A 81 -4.66 18.09 8.78
N THR A 82 -3.51 18.31 9.41
CA THR A 82 -2.57 19.35 9.00
C THR A 82 -2.03 19.06 7.60
N TYR A 83 -1.70 17.80 7.32
CA TYR A 83 -1.32 17.35 5.98
C TYR A 83 -2.47 17.45 4.98
N CYS A 84 -3.72 17.18 5.36
CA CYS A 84 -4.87 17.41 4.48
C CYS A 84 -4.95 18.88 4.05
N SER A 85 -4.77 19.80 4.99
CA SER A 85 -4.78 21.24 4.71
C SER A 85 -3.62 21.65 3.79
N PHE A 86 -2.42 21.11 4.06
CA PHE A 86 -1.23 21.32 3.23
C PHE A 86 -1.44 20.83 1.79
N PHE A 87 -1.83 19.57 1.60
CA PHE A 87 -2.03 19.00 0.27
C PHE A 87 -3.20 19.64 -0.48
N ASN A 88 -4.23 20.14 0.22
CA ASN A 88 -5.32 20.88 -0.42
C ASN A 88 -4.84 22.26 -0.92
N LYS A 89 -3.98 22.95 -0.17
CA LYS A 89 -3.34 24.20 -0.62
C LYS A 89 -2.45 23.94 -1.84
N GLU A 90 -1.66 22.88 -1.81
CA GLU A 90 -0.81 22.49 -2.93
C GLU A 90 -1.63 22.08 -4.16
N LEU A 91 -2.70 21.32 -3.98
CA LEU A 91 -3.64 21.00 -5.06
C LEU A 91 -4.13 22.27 -5.77
N GLY A 92 -4.50 23.30 -5.02
CA GLY A 92 -4.93 24.60 -5.58
C GLY A 92 -3.80 25.36 -6.28
N ARG A 93 -2.56 25.21 -5.82
CA ARG A 93 -1.38 25.91 -6.37
C ARG A 93 -0.86 25.31 -7.66
N ILE A 94 -0.77 23.97 -7.74
CA ILE A 94 -0.06 23.27 -8.83
C ILE A 94 -0.95 22.33 -9.64
N GLY A 95 -2.19 22.11 -9.21
CA GLY A 95 -3.11 21.17 -9.84
C GLY A 95 -2.77 19.71 -9.56
N VAL A 96 -3.74 18.82 -9.82
CA VAL A 96 -3.68 17.41 -9.41
C VAL A 96 -2.52 16.64 -10.06
N ASN A 97 -2.23 16.86 -11.34
CA ASN A 97 -1.17 16.12 -12.03
C ASN A 97 0.22 16.42 -11.45
N ASN A 98 0.52 17.69 -11.19
CA ASN A 98 1.79 18.08 -10.59
C ASN A 98 1.86 17.66 -9.12
N LEU A 99 0.75 17.73 -8.39
CA LEU A 99 0.67 17.22 -7.02
C LEU A 99 1.11 15.75 -6.96
N LEU A 100 0.54 14.90 -7.82
CA LEU A 100 0.90 13.48 -7.87
C LEU A 100 2.36 13.27 -8.30
N LYS A 101 2.82 13.98 -9.35
CA LYS A 101 4.21 13.88 -9.85
C LYS A 101 5.27 14.31 -8.84
N ILE A 102 4.96 15.29 -7.98
CA ILE A 102 5.91 15.79 -6.98
C ILE A 102 5.91 14.90 -5.75
N TYR A 103 4.74 14.59 -5.20
CA TYR A 103 4.65 14.00 -3.86
C TYR A 103 4.69 12.48 -3.84
N ILE A 104 4.25 11.78 -4.90
CA ILE A 104 4.36 10.32 -4.95
C ILE A 104 5.83 9.88 -4.89
N PRO A 105 6.76 10.39 -5.73
CA PRO A 105 8.17 10.00 -5.65
C PRO A 105 8.79 10.22 -4.26
N MET A 106 8.44 11.33 -3.59
CA MET A 106 8.95 11.67 -2.26
C MET A 106 8.45 10.72 -1.16
N LEU A 107 7.27 10.14 -1.33
CA LEU A 107 6.66 9.22 -0.36
C LEU A 107 6.95 7.74 -0.67
N MET A 108 7.40 7.41 -1.88
CA MET A 108 7.74 6.04 -2.30
C MET A 108 8.68 5.27 -1.36
N PRO A 109 9.70 5.88 -0.69
CA PRO A 109 10.52 5.13 0.25
C PRO A 109 9.71 4.49 1.40
N GLY A 110 8.56 5.07 1.74
CA GLY A 110 7.60 4.57 2.72
C GLY A 110 6.36 3.90 2.10
N VAL A 111 6.47 3.30 0.92
CA VAL A 111 5.34 2.66 0.19
C VAL A 111 4.66 1.53 0.98
N GLY A 112 5.40 0.86 1.88
CA GLY A 112 4.87 -0.18 2.76
C GLY A 112 4.02 0.34 3.93
N ALA A 113 3.94 1.66 4.13
CA ALA A 113 3.17 2.26 5.22
C ALA A 113 1.73 1.73 5.23
N GLN A 114 1.24 1.42 6.43
CA GLN A 114 -0.09 0.89 6.67
C GLN A 114 -0.39 -0.36 5.85
N ALA A 115 0.58 -1.27 5.69
CA ALA A 115 0.45 -2.45 4.83
C ALA A 115 -0.04 -2.08 3.42
N PHE A 116 0.62 -1.08 2.81
CA PHE A 116 0.33 -0.55 1.47
C PHE A 116 -1.02 0.18 1.31
N HIS A 117 -1.84 0.32 2.36
CA HIS A 117 -3.16 0.93 2.24
C HIS A 117 -3.11 2.40 1.79
N CYS A 118 -2.02 3.10 2.04
CA CYS A 118 -1.82 4.47 1.56
C CYS A 118 -1.85 4.54 0.02
N ILE A 119 -1.08 3.68 -0.65
CA ILE A 119 -1.07 3.64 -2.13
C ILE A 119 -2.34 2.99 -2.70
N ILE A 120 -2.92 2.01 -2.01
CA ILE A 120 -4.19 1.40 -2.43
C ILE A 120 -5.30 2.46 -2.42
N ARG A 121 -5.41 3.25 -1.35
CA ARG A 121 -6.38 4.34 -1.25
C ARG A 121 -6.14 5.41 -2.32
N LEU A 122 -4.89 5.81 -2.51
CA LEU A 122 -4.51 6.78 -3.55
C LEU A 122 -4.87 6.29 -4.95
N ALA A 123 -4.62 5.02 -5.25
CA ALA A 123 -4.95 4.43 -6.54
C ALA A 123 -6.47 4.46 -6.81
N TYR A 124 -7.29 4.10 -5.83
CA TYR A 124 -8.75 4.24 -5.95
C TYR A 124 -9.19 5.70 -6.10
N ALA A 125 -8.53 6.64 -5.42
CA ALA A 125 -8.81 8.07 -5.57
C ALA A 125 -8.50 8.59 -6.99
N ILE A 126 -7.37 8.15 -7.57
CA ILE A 126 -6.97 8.45 -8.95
C ILE A 126 -7.99 7.86 -9.93
N ASP A 127 -8.35 6.58 -9.76
CA ASP A 127 -9.35 5.90 -10.60
C ASP A 127 -10.70 6.62 -10.56
N ALA A 128 -11.14 7.02 -9.37
CA ALA A 128 -12.37 7.77 -9.14
C ALA A 128 -12.31 9.23 -9.65
N LYS A 129 -11.12 9.75 -9.97
CA LYS A 129 -10.86 11.17 -10.29
C LYS A 129 -11.39 12.11 -9.19
N ASP A 130 -11.28 11.70 -7.93
CA ASP A 130 -11.68 12.50 -6.77
C ASP A 130 -10.45 13.20 -6.16
N ASN A 131 -10.28 14.47 -6.49
CA ASN A 131 -9.16 15.29 -6.00
C ASN A 131 -9.10 15.39 -4.47
N GLN A 132 -10.25 15.39 -3.80
CA GLN A 132 -10.29 15.48 -2.33
C GLN A 132 -9.89 14.15 -1.70
N GLU A 133 -10.26 13.03 -2.33
CA GLU A 133 -9.79 11.71 -1.92
C GLU A 133 -8.29 11.52 -2.20
N ILE A 134 -7.75 12.14 -3.26
CA ILE A 134 -6.30 12.18 -3.53
C ILE A 134 -5.57 12.92 -2.41
N VAL A 135 -6.03 14.12 -2.05
CA VAL A 135 -5.50 14.92 -0.93
C VAL A 135 -5.49 14.11 0.37
N PHE A 136 -6.62 13.47 0.68
CA PHE A 136 -6.77 12.64 1.88
C PHE A 136 -5.81 11.44 1.87
N SER A 137 -5.61 10.82 0.70
CA SER A 137 -4.71 9.67 0.55
C SER A 137 -3.24 10.06 0.68
N LEU A 138 -2.82 11.20 0.10
CA LEU A 138 -1.47 11.74 0.28
C LEU A 138 -1.22 12.15 1.74
N ALA A 139 -2.20 12.78 2.39
CA ALA A 139 -2.12 13.11 3.80
C ALA A 139 -1.98 11.87 4.70
N TYR A 140 -2.74 10.81 4.38
CA TYR A 140 -2.64 9.55 5.10
C TYR A 140 -1.27 8.90 4.91
N TRP A 141 -0.74 8.93 3.69
CA TRP A 141 0.60 8.43 3.42
C TRP A 141 1.68 9.22 4.15
N ALA A 142 1.63 10.56 4.09
CA ALA A 142 2.59 11.42 4.79
C ALA A 142 2.54 11.24 6.31
N SER A 143 1.35 11.21 6.92
CA SER A 143 1.21 11.08 8.39
C SER A 143 1.53 9.68 8.92
N THR A 144 1.57 8.66 8.06
CA THR A 144 1.96 7.29 8.44
C THR A 144 3.28 6.84 7.80
N TYR A 145 3.96 7.78 7.13
CA TYR A 145 5.17 7.52 6.38
C TYR A 145 6.21 6.81 7.25
N TRP A 146 6.71 5.71 6.72
CA TRP A 146 7.72 4.90 7.39
C TRP A 146 8.62 4.29 6.33
N PRO A 147 9.82 4.87 6.10
CA PRO A 147 10.71 4.40 5.05
C PRO A 147 11.43 3.13 5.48
N ILE A 148 11.51 2.16 4.57
CA ILE A 148 12.33 0.96 4.76
C ILE A 148 13.73 1.28 4.26
N GLN A 149 14.68 1.41 5.19
CA GLN A 149 16.07 1.70 4.88
C GLN A 149 16.87 0.40 4.77
N ILE A 150 17.10 -0.06 3.55
CA ILE A 150 18.06 -1.14 3.27
C ILE A 150 19.36 -0.48 2.85
N LYS A 151 20.43 -0.75 3.60
CA LYS A 151 21.76 -0.23 3.26
C LYS A 151 22.23 -0.92 1.98
N SER A 152 22.75 -0.15 1.03
CA SER A 152 23.43 -0.74 -0.12
C SER A 152 24.74 -1.35 0.33
N ASP A 153 24.90 -2.67 0.16
CA ASP A 153 26.19 -3.33 0.30
C ASP A 153 26.90 -3.37 -1.06
N ASN A 154 28.17 -2.97 -1.11
CA ASN A 154 29.01 -3.06 -2.30
C ASN A 154 29.39 -4.50 -2.66
N HIS A 155 29.20 -5.46 -1.74
CA HIS A 155 29.46 -6.88 -1.94
C HIS A 155 28.21 -7.73 -2.24
N SER A 156 27.07 -7.08 -2.49
CA SER A 156 25.82 -7.79 -2.76
C SER A 156 25.92 -8.69 -4.00
N ILE A 157 25.40 -9.91 -3.89
CA ILE A 157 25.37 -10.89 -4.97
C ILE A 157 24.15 -10.63 -5.85
N SER A 158 24.36 -10.62 -7.17
CA SER A 158 23.24 -10.45 -8.10
C SER A 158 22.53 -11.79 -8.34
N VAL A 159 21.21 -11.85 -8.15
CA VAL A 159 20.39 -13.07 -8.23
C VAL A 159 19.10 -12.85 -9.02
N SER A 160 18.50 -13.93 -9.53
CA SER A 160 17.14 -13.88 -10.12
C SER A 160 16.09 -13.59 -9.03
N ILE A 161 14.86 -13.23 -9.44
CA ILE A 161 13.73 -13.04 -8.51
C ILE A 161 13.43 -14.35 -7.76
N GLU A 162 13.41 -15.47 -8.47
CA GLU A 162 13.19 -16.81 -7.91
C GLU A 162 14.26 -17.17 -6.89
N ASP A 163 15.53 -16.94 -7.22
CA ASP A 163 16.64 -17.21 -6.30
C ASP A 163 16.58 -16.30 -5.09
N TYR A 164 16.27 -15.01 -5.26
CA TYR A 164 16.10 -14.07 -4.15
C TYR A 164 15.07 -14.60 -3.14
N LEU A 165 13.89 -15.01 -3.62
CA LEU A 165 12.83 -15.56 -2.78
C LEU A 165 13.19 -16.92 -2.18
N SER A 166 13.92 -17.75 -2.93
CA SER A 166 14.46 -19.01 -2.42
C SER A 166 15.38 -18.76 -1.22
N HIS A 167 16.28 -17.77 -1.30
CA HIS A 167 17.12 -17.34 -0.18
C HIS A 167 16.29 -16.81 0.99
N LEU A 168 15.29 -15.96 0.73
CA LEU A 168 14.37 -15.48 1.78
C LEU A 168 13.60 -16.63 2.45
N SER A 169 13.17 -17.64 1.69
CA SER A 169 12.41 -18.78 2.23
C SER A 169 13.21 -19.62 3.23
N LYS A 170 14.54 -19.64 3.10
CA LYS A 170 15.44 -20.32 4.05
C LYS A 170 15.52 -19.58 5.40
N LEU A 171 15.12 -18.32 5.46
CA LEU A 171 15.06 -17.54 6.70
C LEU A 171 13.85 -17.89 7.57
N ARG A 172 12.91 -18.72 7.07
CA ARG A 172 11.72 -19.16 7.83
C ARG A 172 12.07 -19.87 9.14
N ASP A 173 13.25 -20.51 9.16
CA ASP A 173 13.73 -21.35 10.27
C ASP A 173 14.52 -20.51 11.29
N LEU A 174 14.72 -19.21 11.03
CA LEU A 174 15.20 -18.30 12.06
C LEU A 174 14.09 -18.14 13.11
N GLU A 175 14.44 -18.25 14.39
CA GLU A 175 13.52 -18.01 15.51
C GLU A 175 13.14 -16.53 15.60
N VAL A 176 12.27 -16.09 14.70
CA VAL A 176 11.79 -14.71 14.69
C VAL A 176 10.62 -14.59 15.65
N VAL A 177 10.83 -13.85 16.73
CA VAL A 177 9.72 -13.35 17.53
C VAL A 177 9.10 -12.18 16.77
N VAL A 178 8.11 -12.47 15.93
CA VAL A 178 7.25 -11.43 15.35
C VAL A 178 6.17 -11.10 16.37
N PRO A 179 6.16 -9.90 16.98
CA PRO A 179 5.18 -9.55 17.99
C PRO A 179 3.76 -9.57 17.42
N GLN A 180 2.79 -9.84 18.30
CA GLN A 180 1.36 -9.72 17.96
C GLN A 180 1.05 -8.28 17.59
N GLY A 181 0.26 -8.07 16.54
CA GLY A 181 -0.05 -6.73 16.04
C GLY A 181 -0.71 -6.78 14.67
N ASN A 182 -1.01 -5.61 14.12
CA ASN A 182 -1.43 -5.52 12.72
C ASN A 182 -0.22 -5.78 11.79
N ILE A 183 -0.47 -5.89 10.48
CA ILE A 183 0.57 -6.20 9.49
C ILE A 183 1.72 -5.17 9.53
N GLU A 184 1.40 -3.87 9.67
CA GLU A 184 2.43 -2.83 9.73
C GLU A 184 3.31 -2.97 10.98
N ASP A 185 2.71 -3.23 12.14
CA ASP A 185 3.47 -3.43 13.40
C ASP A 185 4.47 -4.58 13.25
N ARG A 186 4.05 -5.67 12.62
CA ARG A 186 4.88 -6.84 12.33
C ARG A 186 6.01 -6.49 11.35
N MET A 187 5.72 -5.76 10.27
CA MET A 187 6.72 -5.29 9.31
C MET A 187 7.77 -4.39 9.99
N LYS A 188 7.31 -3.44 10.83
CA LYS A 188 8.18 -2.54 11.59
C LYS A 188 9.09 -3.29 12.54
N SER A 189 8.54 -4.25 13.27
CA SER A 189 9.32 -5.08 14.19
C SER A 189 10.37 -5.92 13.48
N LEU A 190 10.05 -6.50 12.31
CA LEU A 190 11.03 -7.23 11.51
C LEU A 190 12.18 -6.32 11.06
N CYS A 191 11.87 -5.11 10.59
CA CYS A 191 12.89 -4.13 10.17
C CYS A 191 13.76 -3.59 11.31
N GLN A 192 13.39 -3.79 12.58
CA GLN A 192 14.26 -3.46 13.73
C GLN A 192 15.35 -4.52 13.96
N GLN A 193 15.23 -5.70 13.33
CA GLN A 193 16.19 -6.78 13.45
C GLN A 193 17.24 -6.65 12.33
N ALA A 194 18.46 -6.27 12.71
CA ALA A 194 19.56 -5.99 11.77
C ALA A 194 19.84 -7.16 10.81
N SER A 195 19.72 -8.41 11.30
CA SER A 195 19.94 -9.62 10.51
C SER A 195 19.02 -9.73 9.29
N PHE A 196 17.78 -9.22 9.37
CA PHE A 196 16.85 -9.29 8.25
C PHE A 196 17.10 -8.22 7.19
N LEU A 197 17.45 -7.00 7.62
CA LEU A 197 17.85 -5.94 6.70
C LEU A 197 19.15 -6.30 5.98
N GLU A 198 20.07 -6.99 6.66
CA GLU A 198 21.31 -7.49 6.08
C GLU A 198 21.05 -8.51 4.96
N VAL A 199 20.12 -9.44 5.16
CA VAL A 199 19.77 -10.39 4.09
C VAL A 199 19.19 -9.66 2.87
N LEU A 200 18.37 -8.64 3.07
CA LEU A 200 17.86 -7.85 1.95
C LEU A 200 18.96 -7.05 1.23
N SER A 201 20.01 -6.62 1.95
CA SER A 201 21.17 -5.93 1.35
C SER A 201 22.17 -6.85 0.67
N ASN A 202 22.24 -8.12 1.08
CA ASN A 202 23.18 -9.12 0.53
C ASN A 202 22.87 -9.51 -0.92
N PHE A 203 21.67 -9.22 -1.40
CA PHE A 203 21.22 -9.59 -2.73
C PHE A 203 20.79 -8.36 -3.52
N ARG A 204 21.25 -8.27 -4.77
CA ARG A 204 20.68 -7.37 -5.79
C ARG A 204 19.97 -8.22 -6.83
N LEU A 205 18.90 -7.70 -7.41
CA LEU A 205 18.23 -8.39 -8.50
C LEU A 205 18.99 -8.17 -9.81
N LEU A 206 19.24 -9.26 -10.55
CA LEU A 206 19.82 -9.21 -11.90
C LEU A 206 18.88 -8.54 -12.90
N GLU A 207 17.59 -8.75 -12.71
CA GLU A 207 16.54 -8.26 -13.60
C GLU A 207 15.98 -6.93 -13.09
N GLU A 208 15.55 -6.07 -14.02
CA GLU A 208 14.75 -4.92 -13.65
C GLU A 208 13.40 -5.39 -13.07
N VAL A 209 13.17 -5.03 -11.82
CA VAL A 209 11.87 -5.20 -11.18
C VAL A 209 10.86 -4.31 -11.89
N ASN A 210 9.76 -4.91 -12.34
CA ASN A 210 8.66 -4.21 -12.96
C ASN A 210 7.31 -4.77 -12.47
N LEU A 211 6.21 -4.21 -12.96
CA LEU A 211 4.89 -4.68 -12.54
C LEU A 211 4.56 -6.09 -13.01
N SER A 212 5.09 -6.53 -14.15
CA SER A 212 4.74 -7.84 -14.71
C SER A 212 5.25 -8.95 -13.80
N ASN A 213 6.54 -8.91 -13.46
CA ASN A 213 7.13 -9.93 -12.60
C ASN A 213 6.61 -9.82 -11.14
N ILE A 214 6.39 -8.62 -10.59
CA ILE A 214 5.72 -8.49 -9.28
C ILE A 214 4.28 -9.05 -9.31
N SER A 215 3.50 -8.76 -10.36
CA SER A 215 2.11 -9.21 -10.47
C SER A 215 2.03 -10.73 -10.52
N GLU A 216 2.82 -11.36 -11.39
CA GLU A 216 2.85 -12.81 -11.52
C GLU A 216 3.24 -13.47 -10.20
N LEU A 217 4.30 -12.98 -9.56
CA LEU A 217 4.75 -13.48 -8.26
C LEU A 217 3.66 -13.34 -7.18
N SER A 218 3.04 -12.16 -7.08
CA SER A 218 2.02 -11.86 -6.06
C SER A 218 0.81 -12.80 -6.19
N ILE A 219 0.35 -13.04 -7.42
CA ILE A 219 -0.77 -13.95 -7.70
C ILE A 219 -0.39 -15.39 -7.33
N ARG A 220 0.78 -15.85 -7.77
CA ARG A 220 1.27 -17.21 -7.50
C ARG A 220 1.43 -17.46 -6.00
N LEU A 221 2.05 -16.53 -5.27
CA LEU A 221 2.17 -16.57 -3.81
C LEU A 221 0.80 -16.63 -3.13
N TYR A 222 -0.15 -15.80 -3.55
CA TYR A 222 -1.48 -15.78 -2.95
C TYR A 222 -2.26 -17.08 -3.21
N LEU A 223 -2.18 -17.65 -4.41
CA LEU A 223 -2.87 -18.91 -4.74
C LEU A 223 -2.39 -20.09 -3.89
N VAL A 224 -1.08 -20.16 -3.62
CA VAL A 224 -0.49 -21.23 -2.80
C VAL A 224 -0.78 -21.01 -1.32
N THR A 225 -0.64 -19.78 -0.83
CA THR A 225 -0.66 -19.50 0.61
C THR A 225 -2.06 -19.18 1.15
N LYS A 226 -2.94 -18.63 0.30
CA LYS A 226 -4.22 -18.01 0.67
C LYS A 226 -4.09 -17.01 1.83
N ASN A 227 -2.89 -16.45 2.00
CA ASN A 227 -2.53 -15.66 3.16
C ASN A 227 -3.00 -14.20 2.98
N PHE A 228 -3.62 -13.65 4.03
CA PHE A 228 -4.20 -12.31 4.00
C PHE A 228 -3.14 -11.20 3.85
N THR A 229 -1.95 -11.34 4.44
CA THR A 229 -0.84 -10.40 4.23
C THR A 229 -0.36 -10.43 2.79
N ILE A 230 -0.19 -11.63 2.23
CA ILE A 230 0.21 -11.82 0.83
C ILE A 230 -0.81 -11.23 -0.16
N LEU A 231 -2.10 -11.25 0.16
CA LEU A 231 -3.14 -10.58 -0.64
C LEU A 231 -2.82 -9.08 -0.86
N HIS A 232 -2.15 -8.42 0.09
CA HIS A 232 -1.76 -7.01 -0.06
C HIS A 232 -0.77 -6.81 -1.18
N ALA A 233 0.07 -7.79 -1.52
CA ALA A 233 0.94 -7.74 -2.69
C ALA A 233 0.12 -7.63 -3.98
N VAL A 234 -0.96 -8.41 -4.10
CA VAL A 234 -1.87 -8.37 -5.26
C VAL A 234 -2.56 -7.01 -5.36
N THR A 235 -3.15 -6.53 -4.27
CA THR A 235 -3.91 -5.26 -4.29
C THR A 235 -3.02 -4.04 -4.43
N SER A 236 -1.83 -4.05 -3.83
CA SER A 236 -0.85 -2.97 -3.98
C SER A 236 -0.18 -2.98 -5.36
N CYS A 237 -0.05 -4.14 -6.01
CA CYS A 237 0.49 -4.21 -7.37
C CYS A 237 -0.47 -3.55 -8.37
N HIS A 238 -1.78 -3.79 -8.19
CA HIS A 238 -2.80 -3.03 -8.90
C HIS A 238 -2.71 -1.53 -8.62
N ALA A 239 -2.51 -1.14 -7.35
CA ALA A 239 -2.36 0.26 -6.98
C ALA A 239 -1.13 0.91 -7.66
N MET A 240 0.00 0.21 -7.69
CA MET A 240 1.21 0.66 -8.36
C MET A 240 0.96 0.97 -9.84
N ARG A 241 0.17 0.15 -10.54
CA ARG A 241 -0.22 0.41 -11.94
C ARG A 241 -0.87 1.77 -12.15
N LEU A 242 -1.67 2.24 -11.20
CA LEU A 242 -2.37 3.52 -11.29
C LEU A 242 -1.50 4.71 -10.88
N ILE A 243 -0.45 4.49 -10.09
CA ILE A 243 0.48 5.56 -9.69
C ILE A 243 1.69 5.70 -10.65
N LEU A 244 2.05 4.65 -11.39
CA LEU A 244 3.18 4.65 -12.32
C LEU A 244 3.23 5.83 -13.29
N PRO A 245 2.11 6.32 -13.88
CA PRO A 245 2.14 7.47 -14.78
C PRO A 245 2.67 8.77 -14.15
N PHE A 246 2.78 8.82 -12.81
CA PHE A 246 3.27 9.97 -12.05
C PHE A 246 4.71 9.78 -11.53
N LEU A 247 5.37 8.68 -11.90
CA LEU A 247 6.74 8.37 -11.50
C LEU A 247 7.67 8.51 -12.71
N GLU A 248 8.55 9.51 -12.72
CA GLU A 248 9.54 9.70 -13.80
C GLU A 248 10.66 8.66 -13.74
N ASN A 249 11.11 8.30 -12.53
CA ASN A 249 12.06 7.22 -12.29
C ASN A 249 11.33 6.01 -11.68
N SER A 250 10.73 5.19 -12.55
CA SER A 250 10.01 3.98 -12.16
C SER A 250 10.92 2.93 -11.53
N ASN A 251 12.18 2.82 -11.96
CA ASN A 251 13.13 1.83 -11.46
C ASN A 251 13.37 1.98 -9.94
N GLN A 252 13.64 3.20 -9.46
CA GLN A 252 13.83 3.44 -8.03
C GLN A 252 12.54 3.19 -7.23
N ALA A 253 11.38 3.55 -7.78
CA ALA A 253 10.08 3.29 -7.16
C ALA A 253 9.80 1.77 -7.03
N PHE A 254 10.17 0.98 -8.04
CA PHE A 254 10.08 -0.47 -7.99
C PHE A 254 10.99 -1.08 -6.95
N ILE A 255 12.20 -0.55 -6.74
CA ILE A 255 13.09 -1.01 -5.68
C ILE A 255 12.45 -0.78 -4.30
N TYR A 256 11.92 0.41 -4.03
CA TYR A 256 11.22 0.67 -2.76
C TYR A 256 10.03 -0.27 -2.54
N TYR A 257 9.26 -0.49 -3.60
CA TYR A 257 8.09 -1.36 -3.55
C TYR A 257 8.46 -2.83 -3.37
N TRP A 258 9.46 -3.32 -4.10
CA TRP A 258 10.02 -4.67 -3.95
C TRP A 258 10.47 -4.94 -2.52
N ASN A 259 11.25 -4.00 -1.95
CA ASN A 259 11.75 -4.12 -0.59
C ASN A 259 10.61 -4.22 0.43
N ALA A 260 9.57 -3.41 0.29
CA ALA A 260 8.40 -3.49 1.14
C ALA A 260 7.65 -4.83 0.99
N LEU A 261 7.54 -5.37 -0.23
CA LEU A 261 6.94 -6.69 -0.49
C LEU A 261 7.76 -7.82 0.15
N CYS A 262 9.08 -7.77 0.06
CA CYS A 262 9.96 -8.74 0.70
C CYS A 262 9.77 -8.75 2.22
N VAL A 263 9.68 -7.57 2.85
CA VAL A 263 9.38 -7.46 4.29
C VAL A 263 8.01 -8.07 4.61
N ALA A 264 6.98 -7.77 3.81
CA ALA A 264 5.64 -8.36 3.99
C ALA A 264 5.61 -9.88 3.81
N TYR A 265 6.43 -10.42 2.90
CA TYR A 265 6.59 -11.85 2.69
C TYR A 265 7.32 -12.53 3.86
N LEU A 266 8.36 -11.90 4.40
CA LEU A 266 9.15 -12.43 5.52
C LEU A 266 8.36 -12.52 6.83
N ILE A 267 7.49 -11.54 7.13
CA ILE A 267 6.66 -11.61 8.36
C ILE A 267 5.69 -12.80 8.37
N GLU A 268 5.37 -13.37 7.20
CA GLU A 268 4.58 -14.60 7.05
C GLU A 268 5.44 -15.87 7.02
N LYS A 269 6.68 -15.79 7.52
CA LYS A 269 7.67 -16.88 7.55
C LYS A 269 8.04 -17.39 6.15
N ALA A 270 8.03 -16.50 5.16
CA ALA A 270 8.54 -16.76 3.82
C ALA A 270 8.12 -18.15 3.25
N PRO A 271 6.79 -18.38 3.09
CA PRO A 271 6.25 -19.69 2.73
C PRO A 271 6.90 -20.25 1.46
N THR A 272 7.23 -21.53 1.48
CA THR A 272 8.00 -22.15 0.38
C THR A 272 7.23 -22.15 -0.93
N LEU A 273 7.95 -21.79 -1.99
CA LEU A 273 7.46 -21.68 -3.35
C LEU A 273 7.42 -23.07 -4.00
N SER A 274 6.38 -23.86 -3.74
CA SER A 274 6.00 -24.97 -4.64
C SER A 274 5.07 -24.43 -5.73
N LEU A 275 5.62 -23.51 -6.53
CA LEU A 275 4.83 -22.79 -7.50
C LEU A 275 4.44 -23.68 -8.67
N PRO A 276 3.17 -23.68 -9.11
CA PRO A 276 2.81 -24.21 -10.41
C PRO A 276 3.69 -23.54 -11.49
N LYS A 277 4.29 -24.34 -12.38
CA LYS A 277 5.10 -23.83 -13.52
C LYS A 277 4.26 -23.03 -14.52
N LYS A 278 2.94 -23.18 -14.48
CA LYS A 278 1.96 -22.38 -15.21
C LYS A 278 0.78 -22.11 -14.29
N LEU A 279 0.30 -20.86 -14.28
CA LEU A 279 -1.07 -20.59 -13.88
C LEU A 279 -1.96 -21.31 -14.90
N GLU A 280 -2.77 -22.29 -14.48
CA GLU A 280 -3.85 -22.80 -15.33
C GLU A 280 -4.67 -21.61 -15.82
N MET A 281 -5.13 -21.64 -17.08
CA MET A 281 -5.72 -20.50 -17.79
C MET A 281 -6.60 -19.66 -16.85
N LEU A 282 -6.08 -18.49 -16.47
CA LEU A 282 -6.83 -17.53 -15.69
C LEU A 282 -8.09 -17.20 -16.48
N LEU A 283 -9.24 -17.33 -15.83
CA LEU A 283 -10.51 -16.94 -16.42
C LEU A 283 -10.40 -15.51 -16.93
N ILE A 284 -10.80 -15.27 -18.18
CA ILE A 284 -10.85 -13.90 -18.69
C ILE A 284 -11.88 -13.11 -17.89
N TRP A 285 -11.72 -11.78 -17.83
CA TRP A 285 -12.58 -10.93 -16.98
C TRP A 285 -14.07 -11.14 -17.24
N ASP A 286 -14.46 -11.42 -18.48
CA ASP A 286 -15.86 -11.71 -18.82
C ASP A 286 -16.35 -13.07 -18.32
N GLU A 287 -15.49 -14.08 -18.19
CA GLU A 287 -15.81 -15.35 -17.55
C GLU A 287 -15.96 -15.20 -16.04
N ILE A 288 -15.10 -14.39 -15.41
CA ILE A 288 -15.23 -14.04 -13.99
C ILE A 288 -16.56 -13.34 -13.74
N LYS A 289 -16.94 -12.37 -14.58
CA LYS A 289 -18.26 -11.70 -14.49
C LYS A 289 -19.43 -12.67 -14.63
N LYS A 290 -19.38 -13.60 -15.60
CA LYS A 290 -20.46 -14.57 -15.83
C LYS A 290 -20.68 -15.51 -14.65
N ARG A 291 -19.62 -15.86 -13.91
CA ARG A 291 -19.69 -16.70 -12.70
C ARG A 291 -20.12 -15.95 -11.44
N ARG A 292 -20.43 -14.65 -11.56
CA ARG A 292 -20.77 -13.77 -10.45
C ARG A 292 -22.29 -13.61 -10.24
N LEU A 293 -23.09 -14.27 -11.08
CA LEU A 293 -24.53 -14.48 -10.93
C LEU A 293 -24.76 -15.88 -10.33
#